data_AF-A0A356L4H9-F1
#
_entry.id   AF-A0A356L4H9-F1
#
_cell.length_a   1.000
_cell.length_b   1.000
_cell.length_c   1.000
_cell.angle_alpha   90.00
_cell.angle_beta   90.00
_cell.angle_gamma   90.00
#
_symmetry.space_group_name_H-M   'P 1'
#
loop_
_entity.id
_entity.type
_entity.pdbx_description
1 polymer ?
#
loop_
_entity_poly.entity_id
_entity_poly.type
_entity_poly.pdbx_seq_one_letter_code
_entity_poly.pdbx_strand_id
1 'polypeptide(L)' 'MEFVNAFDKLSKLIKFILTFFLGVILGGVYRILKGRVIVGILWILTAGFFGIGVVIDLVTVLLDNKYTVLV' A
#
# COMPACT_ATOMS: atom_id res chain seq x y z
N MET A 1 3.99 13.31 5.10
CA MET A 1 5.32 12.71 4.79
C MET A 1 5.89 11.90 5.94
N GLU A 2 5.72 12.32 7.20
CA GLU A 2 6.26 11.57 8.35
C GLU A 2 5.71 10.15 8.49
N PHE A 3 4.41 9.94 8.26
CA PHE A 3 3.80 8.61 8.25
C PHE A 3 4.41 7.68 7.19
N VAL A 4 4.67 8.20 5.99
CA VAL A 4 5.28 7.44 4.89
C VAL A 4 6.69 6.98 5.29
N ASN A 5 7.48 7.89 5.88
CA ASN A 5 8.81 7.58 6.37
C ASN A 5 8.82 6.58 7.54
N ALA A 6 7.83 6.66 8.44
CA ALA A 6 7.67 5.70 9.53
C ALA A 6 7.28 4.31 9.01
N PHE A 7 6.38 4.26 8.02
CA PHE A 7 5.97 3.03 7.36
C PHE A 7 7.12 2.39 6.58
N ASP A 8 7.93 3.18 5.89
CA ASP A 8 9.09 2.69 5.13
C ASP A 8 10.20 2.13 6.04
N LYS A 9 10.33 2.62 7.28
CA LYS A 9 11.26 2.07 8.29
C LYS A 9 10.82 0.73 8.91
N LEU A 10 9.58 0.32 8.67
CA LEU A 10 9.02 -0.88 9.28
C LEU A 10 9.61 -2.16 8.68
N SER A 11 9.68 -3.23 9.48
CA SER A 11 10.21 -4.52 9.04
C SER A 11 9.29 -5.20 8.01
N LYS A 12 9.89 -6.01 7.13
CA LYS A 12 9.24 -6.65 5.98
C LYS A 12 8.00 -7.47 6.36
N LEU A 13 8.07 -8.20 7.48
CA LEU A 13 6.98 -9.01 8.02
C LEU A 13 5.81 -8.17 8.53
N ILE A 14 6.10 -7.10 9.28
CA ILE A 14 5.04 -6.26 9.86
C ILE A 14 4.29 -5.54 8.74
N LYS A 15 5.04 -5.00 7.79
CA LYS A 15 4.54 -4.49 6.53
C LYS A 15 3.55 -5.46 5.86
N PHE A 16 4.01 -6.69 5.58
CA PHE A 16 3.19 -7.72 4.94
C PHE A 16 1.88 -7.97 5.68
N ILE A 17 1.93 -8.12 7.00
CA ILE A 17 0.74 -8.33 7.85
C ILE A 17 -0.22 -7.13 7.76
N LEU A 18 0.31 -5.91 7.79
CA LEU A 18 -0.46 -4.68 7.77
C LEU A 18 -1.17 -4.45 6.43
N THR A 19 -0.51 -4.83 5.33
CA THR A 19 -1.10 -4.82 3.98
C THR A 19 -2.08 -5.96 3.77
N PHE A 20 -1.86 -7.12 4.37
CA PHE A 20 -2.80 -8.24 4.28
C PHE A 20 -4.14 -7.91 4.95
N PHE A 21 -4.11 -7.31 6.15
CA PHE A 21 -5.33 -6.98 6.89
C PHE A 21 -6.02 -5.68 6.46
N LEU A 22 -5.26 -4.64 6.08
CA LEU A 22 -5.80 -3.31 5.80
C LEU A 22 -5.46 -2.78 4.39
N GLY A 23 -4.93 -3.61 3.50
CA GLY A 23 -4.27 -3.18 2.25
C GLY A 23 -5.07 -2.25 1.33
N VAL A 24 -6.38 -2.41 1.25
CA VAL A 24 -7.24 -1.55 0.43
C VAL A 24 -7.24 -0.10 0.95
N ILE A 25 -7.52 0.08 2.24
CA ILE A 25 -7.63 1.41 2.86
C ILE A 25 -6.24 2.00 3.09
N LEU A 26 -5.33 1.20 3.63
CA LEU A 26 -3.97 1.62 3.96
C LEU A 26 -3.15 1.93 2.69
N GLY A 27 -3.31 1.15 1.61
CA GLY A 27 -2.68 1.40 0.32
C GLY A 27 -3.23 2.63 -0.39
N GLY A 28 -4.53 2.91 -0.25
CA GLY A 28 -5.14 4.15 -0.77
C GLY A 28 -4.66 5.39 -0.03
N VAL A 29 -4.69 5.37 1.30
CA VAL A 29 -4.21 6.47 2.15
C VAL A 29 -2.72 6.71 1.97
N TYR A 30 -1.91 5.65 1.86
CA TYR A 30 -0.48 5.77 1.59
C TYR A 30 -0.21 6.50 0.26
N ARG A 31 -0.97 6.19 -0.80
CA ARG A 31 -0.84 6.86 -2.11
C ARG A 31 -1.24 8.34 -2.05
N ILE A 32 -2.28 8.68 -1.29
CA ILE A 32 -2.68 10.07 -1.04
C ILE A 32 -1.56 10.82 -0.30
N LEU A 33 -0.99 10.21 0.74
CA LEU A 33 0.10 10.80 1.54
C LEU A 33 1.43 10.92 0.78
N LYS A 34 1.66 10.09 -0.24
CA LYS A 34 2.79 10.17 -1.19
C LYS A 34 2.57 11.21 -2.30
N GLY A 35 1.45 11.94 -2.28
CA GLY A 35 1.12 13.02 -3.21
C GLY A 35 0.30 12.60 -4.43
N ARG A 36 -0.10 11.32 -4.53
CA ARG A 36 -0.88 10.78 -5.66
C ARG A 36 -2.35 10.60 -5.26
N VAL A 37 -2.99 11.74 -5.03
CA VAL A 37 -4.38 11.84 -4.54
C VAL A 37 -5.35 11.14 -5.49
N ILE A 38 -5.23 11.36 -6.81
CA ILE A 38 -6.10 10.76 -7.83
C ILE A 38 -6.05 9.23 -7.80
N VAL A 39 -4.85 8.64 -7.73
CA VAL A 39 -4.65 7.19 -7.68
C VAL A 39 -5.15 6.61 -6.36
N GLY A 40 -4.94 7.31 -5.24
CA GLY A 40 -5.42 6.87 -3.93
C GLY A 40 -6.95 6.93 -3.79
N ILE A 41 -7.59 7.96 -4.35
CA ILE A 41 -9.05 8.07 -4.42
C ILE A 41 -9.62 6.95 -5.29
N LEU A 42 -9.06 6.74 -6.50
CA LEU A 42 -9.44 5.62 -7.37
C LEU A 42 -9.28 4.28 -6.66
N TRP A 43 -8.20 4.06 -5.92
CA TRP A 43 -7.96 2.83 -5.16
C TRP A 43 -8.99 2.59 -4.05
N ILE A 44 -9.41 3.65 -3.35
CA ILE A 44 -10.44 3.56 -2.30
C ILE A 44 -11.84 3.37 -2.93
N LEU A 45 -12.15 4.11 -4.01
CA LEU A 45 -13.42 4.00 -4.75
C LEU A 45 -13.60 2.62 -5.37
N THR A 46 -12.51 2.03 -5.85
CA THR A 46 -12.49 0.68 -6.40
C THR A 46 -12.41 -0.40 -5.32
N ALA A 47 -12.24 -0.03 -4.04
CA ALA A 47 -11.88 -0.94 -2.96
C ALA A 47 -10.70 -1.86 -3.33
N GLY A 48 -9.68 -1.32 -4.01
CA GLY A 48 -8.57 -2.11 -4.56
C GLY A 48 -9.06 -3.15 -5.58
N PHE A 49 -9.99 -2.74 -6.45
CA PHE A 49 -10.79 -3.51 -7.42
C PHE A 49 -10.82 -5.04 -7.23
N PHE A 50 -11.52 -5.50 -6.19
CA PHE A 50 -11.78 -6.92 -5.85
C PHE A 50 -10.65 -7.69 -5.14
N GLY A 51 -9.73 -7.00 -4.46
CA GLY A 51 -8.67 -7.65 -3.66
C GLY A 51 -7.42 -8.01 -4.46
N ILE A 52 -7.48 -7.94 -5.80
CA ILE A 52 -6.32 -8.07 -6.69
C ILE A 52 -5.27 -7.01 -6.36
N GLY A 53 -5.71 -5.80 -6.03
CA GLY A 53 -4.80 -4.72 -5.64
C GLY A 53 -3.97 -5.03 -4.40
N VAL A 54 -4.55 -5.72 -3.42
CA VAL A 54 -3.85 -6.16 -2.20
C VAL A 54 -2.88 -7.29 -2.49
N VAL A 55 -3.28 -8.23 -3.37
CA VAL A 55 -2.42 -9.35 -3.79
C VAL A 55 -1.18 -8.84 -4.53
N ILE A 56 -1.33 -7.86 -5.43
CA ILE A 56 -0.18 -7.27 -6.14
C ILE A 56 0.75 -6.53 -5.16
N ASP A 57 0.21 -5.76 -4.21
CA ASP A 57 1.03 -5.09 -3.19
C ASP A 57 1.74 -6.13 -2.29
N LEU A 58 1.11 -7.24 -1.92
CA LEU A 58 1.73 -8.34 -1.16
C LEU A 58 2.90 -9.01 -1.91
N VAL A 59 2.71 -9.33 -3.20
CA VAL A 59 3.74 -9.95 -4.04
C VAL A 59 4.95 -9.03 -4.17
N THR A 60 4.72 -7.74 -4.27
CA THR A 60 5.78 -6.74 -4.40
C THR A 60 6.62 -6.60 -3.14
N VAL A 61 5.97 -6.59 -1.97
CA VAL A 61 6.64 -6.53 -0.67
C VAL A 61 7.50 -7.75 -0.44
N LEU A 62 7.05 -8.90 -0.93
CA LEU A 62 7.76 -10.17 -0.84
C LEU A 62 9.02 -10.16 -1.74
N LEU A 63 8.85 -9.81 -3.03
CA LEU A 63 9.91 -9.84 -4.03
C LEU A 63 10.95 -8.73 -3.84
N ASP A 64 10.50 -7.49 -3.69
CA ASP A 64 11.41 -6.34 -3.84
C ASP A 64 11.79 -5.69 -2.51
N ASN A 65 11.23 -6.19 -1.39
CA ASN A 65 11.41 -5.57 -0.06
C ASN A 65 11.05 -4.08 -0.01
N LYS A 66 10.25 -3.64 -0.98
CA LYS A 66 9.83 -2.27 -1.18
C LYS A 66 8.31 -2.22 -1.34
N TYR A 67 7.72 -1.19 -0.77
CA TYR A 67 6.28 -0.95 -0.78
C TYR A 67 5.81 -0.27 -2.05
N THR A 68 6.17 -0.73 -3.25
CA THR A 68 5.60 -0.09 -4.45
C THR A 68 5.61 -0.98 -5.70
N VAL A 69 4.43 -1.39 -6.19
CA VAL A 69 4.23 -1.68 -7.63
C VAL A 69 3.26 -0.70 -8.28
N LEU A 70 2.68 0.22 -7.49
CA LEU A 70 1.97 1.38 -8.03
C LEU A 70 2.32 2.67 -7.28
N VAL A 71 3.60 2.87 -6.91
CA VAL A 71 4.38 4.13 -6.69
C VAL A 71 5.88 3.85 -6.76
#